data_AF-A0A7Y2I4S6-F1
#
_entry.id   AF-A0A7Y2I4S6-F1
#
_cell.length_a   1.000
_cell.length_b   1.000
_cell.length_c   1.000
_cell.angle_alpha   90.00
_cell.angle_beta   90.00
_cell.angle_gamma   90.00
#
_symmetry.space_group_name_H-M   'P 1'
#
loop_
_entity.id
_entity.type
_entity.pdbx_description
1 polymer ?
#
loop_
_entity_poly.entity_id
_entity_poly.type
_entity_poly.pdbx_seq_one_letter_code
_entity_poly.pdbx_strand_id
1 'polypeptide(L)'
;MELFNGIYSWDGKKRGGRDPISWFPGNYHLYIYAIGKDDGKVTSFKQHLCLYSETGKGHSISAHPEKFARHVCEDYSIDLERTLWVEINPSLEKKYEVIVYSRKSKLKELFFYRIQKRPPNETELELIEAHLKHLAI
;
A
#
# COMPACT_ATOMS: atom_id res chain seq x y z
N MET A 1 -11.85 -9.08 5.95
CA MET A 1 -12.86 -8.00 6.05
C MET A 1 -12.40 -6.86 5.16
N GLU A 2 -13.26 -6.35 4.28
CA GLU A 2 -12.92 -5.20 3.44
C GLU A 2 -12.90 -3.93 4.31
N LEU A 3 -11.80 -3.16 4.22
CA LEU A 3 -11.65 -1.87 4.89
C LEU A 3 -11.88 -0.72 3.92
N PHE A 4 -11.49 -0.89 2.66
CA PHE A 4 -11.67 0.12 1.62
C PHE A 4 -11.65 -0.50 0.22
N ASN A 5 -12.45 0.03 -0.68
CA ASN A 5 -12.44 -0.29 -2.10
C ASN A 5 -12.90 0.93 -2.92
N GLY A 6 -11.98 1.55 -3.65
CA GLY A 6 -12.32 2.70 -4.48
C GLY A 6 -11.11 3.53 -4.91
N ILE A 7 -11.37 4.80 -5.25
CA ILE A 7 -10.32 5.73 -5.66
C ILE A 7 -9.82 6.51 -4.44
N TYR A 8 -8.53 6.36 -4.13
CA TYR A 8 -7.86 7.15 -3.11
C TYR A 8 -7.13 8.32 -3.78
N SER A 9 -7.47 9.55 -3.38
CA SER A 9 -7.02 10.79 -4.04
C SER A 9 -6.34 11.75 -3.08
N TRP A 10 -5.39 12.53 -3.60
CA TRP A 10 -4.76 13.63 -2.87
C TRP A 10 -4.64 14.89 -3.73
N ASP A 11 -4.59 16.05 -3.08
CA ASP A 11 -4.64 17.38 -3.73
C ASP A 11 -3.29 18.12 -3.78
N GLY A 12 -2.25 17.52 -3.24
CA GLY A 12 -0.91 18.10 -3.17
C GLY A 12 -0.70 19.13 -2.06
N LYS A 13 -1.66 19.27 -1.13
CA LYS A 13 -1.59 20.25 -0.04
C LYS A 13 -1.26 19.58 1.29
N LYS A 14 -0.58 20.32 2.17
CA LYS A 14 -0.42 19.93 3.57
C LYS A 14 -1.77 19.96 4.27
N ARG A 15 -2.11 18.89 4.98
CA ARG A 15 -3.31 18.81 5.83
C ARG A 15 -2.95 18.18 7.17
N GLY A 16 -3.44 18.77 8.26
CA GLY A 16 -3.25 18.21 9.61
C GLY A 16 -1.79 18.07 10.05
N GLY A 17 -0.90 18.97 9.61
CA GLY A 17 0.54 18.91 9.93
C GLY A 17 1.33 17.85 9.14
N ARG A 18 0.69 17.12 8.23
CA ARG A 18 1.33 16.11 7.39
C ARG A 18 1.85 16.72 6.08
N ASP A 19 3.04 16.31 5.66
CA ASP A 19 3.50 16.56 4.29
C ASP A 19 2.58 15.83 3.30
N PRO A 20 2.33 16.41 2.11
CA PRO A 20 1.50 15.76 1.12
C PRO A 20 2.18 14.50 0.58
N ILE A 21 1.37 13.57 0.07
CA ILE A 21 1.82 12.35 -0.61
C ILE A 21 2.80 12.70 -1.74
N SER A 22 2.40 13.64 -2.60
CA SER A 22 3.22 14.35 -3.57
C SER A 22 2.75 15.80 -3.61
N TRP A 23 3.61 16.73 -4.04
CA TRP A 23 3.21 18.14 -4.25
C TRP A 23 2.26 18.32 -5.44
N PHE A 24 2.08 17.29 -6.27
CA PHE A 24 1.12 17.25 -7.35
C PHE A 24 -0.08 16.36 -6.99
N PRO A 25 -1.30 16.74 -7.37
CA PRO A 25 -2.47 15.92 -7.15
C PRO A 25 -2.36 14.61 -7.93
N GLY A 26 -2.93 13.55 -7.37
CA GLY A 26 -2.94 12.22 -7.96
C GLY A 26 -4.00 11.36 -7.32
N ASN A 27 -4.26 10.22 -7.95
CA ASN A 27 -5.25 9.28 -7.46
C ASN A 27 -4.93 7.87 -7.96
N TYR A 28 -5.22 6.89 -7.12
CA TYR A 28 -4.97 5.48 -7.38
C TYR A 28 -6.24 4.69 -7.06
N HIS A 29 -6.47 3.60 -7.78
CA HIS A 29 -7.37 2.56 -7.29
C HIS A 29 -6.70 1.94 -6.06
N LEU A 30 -7.46 1.78 -4.99
CA LEU A 30 -6.98 1.25 -3.71
C LEU A 30 -8.01 0.26 -3.17
N TYR A 31 -7.52 -0.91 -2.81
CA TYR A 31 -8.28 -1.97 -2.15
C TYR A 31 -7.53 -2.44 -0.91
N ILE A 32 -8.20 -2.43 0.24
CA ILE A 32 -7.62 -2.82 1.53
C ILE A 32 -8.49 -3.91 2.15
N TYR A 33 -7.85 -5.03 2.49
CA TYR A 33 -8.53 -6.18 3.07
C TYR A 33 -7.76 -6.75 4.26
N ALA A 34 -8.45 -6.98 5.37
CA ALA A 34 -7.89 -7.68 6.53
C ALA A 34 -7.85 -9.19 6.28
N ILE A 35 -6.63 -9.76 6.27
CA ILE A 35 -6.32 -11.17 5.96
C ILE A 35 -6.04 -12.02 7.21
N GLY A 36 -5.68 -11.39 8.33
CA GLY A 36 -5.41 -12.10 9.60
C GLY A 36 -6.28 -11.58 10.73
N LYS A 37 -6.65 -12.47 11.67
CA LYS A 37 -7.10 -12.08 13.01
C LYS A 37 -5.92 -12.21 13.96
N ASP A 38 -5.61 -11.16 14.70
CA ASP A 38 -4.67 -11.24 15.81
C ASP A 38 -5.39 -11.98 16.96
N ASP A 39 -5.18 -13.30 17.05
CA ASP A 39 -5.77 -14.13 18.10
C ASP A 39 -4.86 -14.24 19.35
N GLY A 40 -3.75 -13.49 19.37
CA GLY A 40 -2.80 -13.45 20.47
C GLY A 40 -1.99 -14.74 20.66
N LYS A 41 -2.19 -15.78 19.83
CA LYS A 41 -1.49 -17.08 19.94
C LYS A 41 -0.58 -17.35 18.75
N VAL A 42 -0.98 -16.97 17.54
CA VAL A 42 -0.15 -17.08 16.33
C VAL A 42 -0.35 -15.81 15.50
N THR A 43 0.48 -14.80 15.72
CA THR A 43 0.48 -13.60 14.90
C THR A 43 0.89 -13.95 13.48
N SER A 44 -0.07 -14.06 12.56
CA SER A 44 0.22 -13.93 11.14
C SER A 44 1.03 -12.64 10.95
N PHE A 45 2.20 -12.77 10.31
CA PHE A 45 3.11 -11.64 10.13
C PHE A 45 2.46 -10.52 9.31
N LYS A 46 1.58 -10.91 8.37
CA LYS A 46 0.76 -9.98 7.57
C LYS A 46 -0.70 -10.03 8.03
N GLN A 47 -1.24 -8.87 8.38
CA GLN A 47 -2.60 -8.67 8.86
C GLN A 47 -3.51 -8.05 7.81
N HIS A 48 -2.93 -7.29 6.88
CA HIS A 48 -3.66 -6.59 5.82
C HIS A 48 -3.03 -6.87 4.46
N LEU A 49 -3.88 -6.91 3.43
CA LEU A 49 -3.54 -6.84 2.03
C LEU A 49 -3.92 -5.45 1.53
N CYS A 50 -3.01 -4.78 0.83
CA CYS A 50 -3.25 -3.52 0.17
C CYS A 50 -2.87 -3.65 -1.31
N LEU A 51 -3.88 -3.65 -2.18
CA LEU A 51 -3.70 -3.63 -3.63
C LEU A 51 -3.93 -2.20 -4.12
N TYR A 52 -3.04 -1.70 -4.98
CA TYR A 52 -3.25 -0.41 -5.61
C TYR A 52 -2.72 -0.36 -7.04
N SER A 53 -3.34 0.48 -7.87
CA SER A 53 -2.93 0.70 -9.26
C SER A 53 -3.20 2.14 -9.68
N GLU A 54 -2.44 2.61 -10.67
CA GLU A 54 -2.73 3.90 -11.29
C GLU A 54 -4.13 3.89 -11.93
N THR A 55 -4.83 5.01 -11.81
CA THR A 55 -6.06 5.29 -12.58
C THR A 55 -5.75 5.83 -13.99
N GLY A 56 -4.47 6.08 -14.29
CA GLY A 56 -4.03 6.84 -15.45
C GLY A 56 -4.24 8.36 -15.34
N LYS A 57 -4.64 8.88 -14.17
CA LYS A 57 -4.88 10.32 -13.94
C LYS A 57 -4.06 10.87 -12.79
N GLY A 58 -3.35 11.98 -13.04
CA GLY A 58 -2.58 12.70 -12.03
C GLY A 58 -1.17 12.12 -11.85
N HIS A 59 -0.50 12.50 -10.76
CA HIS A 59 0.90 12.16 -10.54
C HIS A 59 1.09 10.73 -10.03
N SER A 60 1.99 9.98 -10.67
CA SER A 60 2.41 8.64 -10.26
C SER A 60 3.28 8.68 -9.00
N ILE A 61 3.05 7.74 -8.08
CA ILE A 61 3.86 7.54 -6.87
C ILE A 61 4.72 6.28 -6.94
N SER A 62 4.75 5.57 -8.07
CA SER A 62 5.42 4.28 -8.22
C SER A 62 6.92 4.34 -7.90
N ALA A 63 7.58 5.47 -8.14
CA ALA A 63 8.99 5.67 -7.79
C ALA A 63 9.22 5.85 -6.28
N HIS A 64 8.27 6.48 -5.57
CA HIS A 64 8.39 6.86 -4.16
C HIS A 64 7.08 6.63 -3.38
N PRO A 65 6.64 5.38 -3.18
CA PRO A 65 5.32 5.05 -2.64
C PRO A 65 5.21 5.19 -1.11
N GLU A 66 6.32 5.43 -0.40
CA GLU A 66 6.33 5.45 1.08
C GLU A 66 5.35 6.46 1.69
N LYS A 67 5.29 7.68 1.16
CA LYS A 67 4.37 8.69 1.69
C LYS A 67 2.91 8.28 1.46
N PHE A 68 2.61 7.72 0.29
CA PHE A 68 1.29 7.18 0.00
C PHE A 68 0.91 6.09 1.01
N ALA A 69 1.79 5.10 1.20
CA ALA A 69 1.55 4.01 2.13
C ALA A 69 1.36 4.49 3.58
N ARG A 70 2.14 5.48 4.02
CA ARG A 70 1.99 6.09 5.35
C ARG A 70 0.66 6.81 5.54
N HIS A 71 0.22 7.59 4.55
CA HIS A 71 -1.09 8.26 4.61
C HIS A 71 -2.22 7.22 4.69
N VAL A 72 -2.17 6.17 3.88
CA VAL A 72 -3.12 5.05 3.94
C VAL A 72 -3.08 4.35 5.30
N CYS A 73 -1.89 4.10 5.87
CA CYS A 73 -1.76 3.55 7.22
C CYS A 73 -2.47 4.38 8.29
N GLU A 74 -2.28 5.70 8.25
CA GLU A 74 -2.88 6.61 9.22
C GLU A 74 -4.40 6.70 9.03
N ASP A 75 -4.87 6.83 7.79
CA ASP A 75 -6.29 7.01 7.48
C ASP A 75 -7.13 5.75 7.77
N TYR A 76 -6.54 4.54 7.65
CA TYR A 76 -7.23 3.27 7.90
C TYR A 76 -6.74 2.53 9.15
N SER A 77 -5.85 3.15 9.95
CA SER A 77 -5.27 2.57 11.17
C SER A 77 -4.64 1.18 10.96
N ILE A 78 -3.89 1.00 9.87
CA ILE A 78 -3.18 -0.25 9.54
C ILE A 78 -1.67 -0.10 9.69
N ASP A 79 -0.98 -1.19 10.05
CA ASP A 79 0.48 -1.18 10.23
C ASP A 79 1.22 -1.37 8.89
N LEU A 80 2.21 -0.51 8.63
CA LEU A 80 2.97 -0.47 7.37
C LEU A 80 3.73 -1.78 7.10
N GLU A 81 4.34 -2.38 8.12
CA GLU A 81 5.18 -3.58 8.02
C GLU A 81 4.36 -4.86 8.05
N ARG A 82 3.22 -4.86 8.76
CA ARG A 82 2.26 -5.96 8.80
C ARG A 82 1.24 -5.89 7.66
N THR A 83 1.47 -5.04 6.66
CA THR A 83 0.66 -4.98 5.43
C THR A 83 1.44 -5.56 4.25
N LEU A 84 0.78 -6.35 3.41
CA LEU A 84 1.29 -6.77 2.11
C LEU A 84 0.87 -5.72 1.08
N TRP A 85 1.84 -4.91 0.64
CA TRP A 85 1.62 -3.86 -0.35
C TRP A 85 1.92 -4.37 -1.74
N VAL A 86 0.97 -4.20 -2.65
CA VAL A 86 1.08 -4.70 -4.02
C VAL A 86 0.66 -3.61 -4.98
N GLU A 87 1.60 -3.21 -5.82
CA GLU A 87 1.36 -2.37 -6.98
C GLU A 87 0.98 -3.24 -8.17
N ILE A 88 -0.15 -2.95 -8.82
CA ILE A 88 -0.62 -3.66 -10.00
C ILE A 88 -0.37 -2.77 -11.22
N ASN A 89 0.44 -3.31 -12.15
CA ASN A 89 0.80 -2.64 -13.40
C ASN A 89 0.29 -3.48 -14.58
N PRO A 90 -0.90 -3.19 -15.13
CA PRO A 90 -1.50 -4.01 -16.18
C PRO A 90 -0.73 -3.99 -17.51
N SER A 91 0.12 -2.99 -17.74
CA SER A 91 0.83 -2.77 -19.01
C SER A 91 2.29 -3.24 -19.01
N LEU A 92 2.78 -3.85 -17.92
CA LEU A 92 4.18 -4.27 -17.79
C LEU A 92 4.31 -5.79 -17.76
N GLU A 93 5.47 -6.30 -18.21
CA GLU A 93 5.85 -7.72 -18.09
C GLU A 93 5.72 -8.25 -16.65
N LYS A 94 5.86 -7.34 -15.66
CA LYS A 94 5.63 -7.61 -14.24
C LYS A 94 4.28 -7.03 -13.81
N LYS A 95 3.23 -7.84 -13.93
CA LYS A 95 1.85 -7.47 -13.58
C LYS A 95 1.69 -7.04 -12.11
N TYR A 96 2.44 -7.67 -11.21
CA TYR A 96 2.37 -7.44 -9.77
C TYR A 96 3.75 -7.15 -9.21
N GLU A 97 3.85 -6.11 -8.39
CA GLU A 97 5.07 -5.77 -7.67
C GLU A 97 4.77 -5.61 -6.18
N VAL A 98 5.39 -6.46 -5.37
CA VAL A 98 5.30 -6.39 -3.92
C VAL A 98 6.27 -5.33 -3.42
N ILE A 99 5.76 -4.39 -2.63
CA ILE A 99 6.55 -3.35 -1.99
C ILE A 99 6.78 -3.72 -0.52
N VAL A 100 8.05 -3.90 -0.18
CA VAL A 100 8.49 -4.22 1.17
C VAL A 100 9.07 -2.96 1.81
N TYR A 101 8.45 -2.56 2.92
CA TYR A 101 8.96 -1.51 3.81
C TYR A 101 9.68 -2.18 4.98
N SER A 102 10.93 -1.80 5.23
CA SER A 102 11.71 -2.29 6.38
C SER A 102 12.29 -1.11 7.14
N ARG A 103 12.10 -1.07 8.47
CA ARG A 103 12.71 -0.01 9.30
C ARG A 103 14.22 -0.04 9.16
N LYS A 104 14.82 1.09 8.79
CA LYS A 104 16.27 1.25 8.65
C LYS A 104 16.87 1.97 9.85
N SER A 105 16.22 3.01 10.33
CA SER A 105 16.68 3.81 11.47
C SER A 105 15.54 4.64 12.05
N LYS A 106 15.73 5.10 13.28
CA LYS A 106 14.84 6.05 13.95
C LYS A 106 15.61 7.35 14.16
N LEU A 107 15.06 8.48 13.69
CA LEU A 107 15.55 9.81 14.02
C LEU A 107 14.44 10.57 14.73
N LYS A 108 14.62 10.83 16.03
CA LYS A 108 13.57 11.31 16.93
C LYS A 108 12.33 10.40 16.85
N GLU A 109 11.17 10.92 16.44
CA GLU A 109 9.93 10.14 16.31
C GLU A 109 9.67 9.64 14.88
N LEU A 110 10.58 9.92 13.93
CA LEU A 110 10.43 9.51 12.54
C LEU A 110 11.21 8.23 12.27
N PHE A 111 10.49 7.21 11.79
CA PHE A 111 11.09 6.01 11.22
C PHE A 111 11.44 6.26 9.76
N PHE A 112 12.66 5.91 9.38
CA PHE A 112 13.06 5.83 7.98
C PHE A 112 12.89 4.40 7.48
N TYR A 113 12.20 4.25 6.36
CA TYR A 113 11.99 2.94 5.75
C TYR A 113 12.92 2.75 4.55
N ARG A 114 13.46 1.54 4.45
CA ARG A 114 14.02 1.04 3.20
C ARG A 114 12.87 0.48 2.37
N ILE A 115 12.76 0.93 1.14
CA ILE A 115 11.80 0.42 0.16
C ILE A 115 12.51 -0.61 -0.73
N GLN A 116 11.89 -1.78 -0.89
CA GLN A 116 12.32 -2.79 -1.85
C GLN A 116 11.12 -3.24 -2.68
N LYS A 117 11.33 -3.35 -3.98
CA LYS A 117 10.35 -3.85 -4.95
C LYS A 117 10.78 -5.26 -5.38
N ARG A 118 9.87 -6.23 -5.33
CA ARG A 118 10.13 -7.62 -5.74
C ARG A 118 8.88 -8.26 -6.34
N PRO A 119 9.01 -9.31 -7.18
CA PRO A 119 7.85 -10.12 -7.55
C PRO A 119 7.23 -10.80 -6.32
N PRO A 120 5.92 -11.11 -6.35
CA PRO A 120 5.28 -11.93 -5.33
C PRO A 120 5.83 -13.36 -5.34
N ASN A 121 5.81 -14.03 -4.19
CA ASN A 121 5.95 -15.49 -4.14
C ASN A 121 4.63 -16.19 -4.50
N GLU A 122 4.62 -17.52 -4.60
CA GLU A 122 3.44 -18.29 -4.98
C GLU A 122 2.22 -18.04 -4.08
N THR A 123 2.41 -18.06 -2.74
CA THR A 123 1.32 -17.82 -1.79
C THR A 123 0.78 -16.40 -1.85
N GLU A 124 1.66 -15.41 -2.00
CA GLU A 124 1.27 -14.01 -2.18
C GLU A 124 0.51 -13.83 -3.50
N LEU A 125 0.96 -14.49 -4.56
CA LEU A 125 0.32 -14.44 -5.88
C LEU A 125 -1.11 -15.00 -5.81
N GLU A 126 -1.30 -16.18 -5.21
CA GLU A 126 -2.62 -16.77 -5.00
C GLU A 126 -3.54 -15.81 -4.23
N LEU A 127 -3.03 -15.18 -3.17
CA LEU A 127 -3.78 -14.21 -2.37
C LEU A 127 -4.15 -12.97 -3.19
N ILE A 128 -3.21 -12.44 -3.98
CA ILE A 128 -3.42 -11.28 -4.86
C ILE A 128 -4.50 -11.60 -5.88
N GLU A 129 -4.40 -12.74 -6.58
CA GLU A 129 -5.34 -13.11 -7.64
C GLU A 129 -6.75 -13.38 -7.10
N ALA A 130 -6.86 -13.97 -5.92
CA ALA A 130 -8.14 -14.16 -5.25
C ALA A 130 -8.85 -12.82 -4.97
N HIS A 131 -8.10 -11.76 -4.66
CA HIS A 131 -8.65 -10.45 -4.32
C HIS A 131 -8.70 -9.46 -5.49
N LEU A 132 -7.98 -9.73 -6.59
CA LEU A 132 -7.90 -8.83 -7.74
C LEU A 132 -9.26 -8.52 -8.34
N LYS A 133 -10.20 -9.48 -8.32
CA LYS A 133 -11.58 -9.31 -8.82
C LYS A 133 -12.35 -8.21 -8.10
N HIS A 134 -11.91 -7.82 -6.90
CA HIS A 134 -12.53 -6.77 -6.10
C HIS A 134 -11.91 -5.40 -6.35
N LEU A 135 -10.69 -5.33 -6.89
CA LEU A 135 -10.11 -4.06 -7.28
C LEU A 135 -10.82 -3.56 -8.54
N ALA A 136 -11.63 -2.51 -8.38
CA ALA A 136 -12.36 -1.88 -9.47
C ALA A 136 -11.40 -1.05 -10.36
N ILE A 137 -10.58 -1.71 -11.17
CA ILE A 137 -9.76 -1.10 -12.24
C ILE A 137 -10.63 -0.78 -13.44
#